data_AF-A0A0R3QDH4-F1
#
_entry.id   AF-A0A0R3QDH4-F1
#
_cell.length_a   1.000
_cell.length_b   1.000
_cell.length_c   1.000
_cell.angle_alpha   90.00
_cell.angle_beta   90.00
_cell.angle_gamma   90.00
#
_symmetry.space_group_name_H-M   'P 1'
#
loop_
_entity.id
_entity.type
_entity.pdbx_description
1 polymer ?
#
loop_
_entity_poly.entity_id
_entity_poly.type
_entity_poly.pdbx_seq_one_letter_code
_entity_poly.pdbx_strand_id
1 'polypeptide(L)'
;LVIWNGREPPLERNWPRLHVPVIFINSTVNSLNNRFLPYEQIKTEAVLSLDDDIDLRQHEIIFAFRVWREQRTKIVGFPARRHSQQGNEILYDSNHTCQFSMILTGAAFIHKAYLYAYTYGMPQVIRDKVDEFMNCEDLAMNFFVAHLTREPPIKTTSKWTLR
;
A
#
# COMPACT_ATOMS: atom_id res chain seq x y z
N LEU A 1 9.79 -8.64 0.00
CA LEU A 1 9.92 -8.81 -1.46
C LEU A 1 10.34 -7.47 -2.03
N VAL A 2 11.24 -7.46 -3.01
CA VAL A 2 11.57 -6.25 -3.76
C VAL A 2 10.96 -6.41 -5.14
N ILE A 3 9.93 -5.62 -5.42
CA ILE A 3 9.25 -5.63 -6.72
C ILE A 3 10.03 -4.71 -7.64
N TRP A 4 10.80 -5.31 -8.53
CA TRP A 4 11.74 -4.60 -9.37
C TRP A 4 11.07 -4.21 -10.69
N ASN A 5 10.70 -2.93 -10.78
CA ASN A 5 10.12 -2.32 -11.98
C ASN A 5 11.16 -1.68 -12.92
N GLY A 6 12.45 -1.74 -12.54
CA GLY A 6 13.55 -1.25 -13.37
C GLY A 6 13.82 -2.15 -14.58
N ARG A 7 14.33 -1.56 -15.67
CA ARG A 7 14.66 -2.30 -16.91
C ARG A 7 15.82 -3.27 -16.74
N GLU A 8 16.83 -2.86 -15.96
CA GLU A 8 18.02 -3.67 -15.70
C GLU A 8 17.88 -4.38 -14.37
N PRO A 9 18.23 -5.67 -14.24
CA PRO A 9 18.12 -6.39 -12.98
C PRO A 9 19.00 -5.77 -11.89
N PRO A 10 18.62 -5.91 -10.61
CA PRO A 10 19.40 -5.37 -9.51
C PRO A 10 20.78 -6.03 -9.48
N LEU A 11 21.84 -5.22 -9.30
CA LEU A 11 23.19 -5.73 -9.08
C LEU A 11 23.25 -6.41 -7.71
N GLU A 12 23.39 -7.73 -7.68
CA GLU A 12 23.37 -8.55 -6.45
C GLU A 12 24.42 -8.12 -5.40
N ARG A 13 25.49 -7.43 -5.82
CA ARG A 13 26.66 -7.16 -4.97
C ARG A 13 26.47 -6.08 -3.91
N ASN A 14 25.38 -5.29 -3.95
CA ASN A 14 25.20 -4.13 -3.07
C ASN A 14 24.13 -4.30 -1.98
N TRP A 15 23.55 -5.49 -1.82
CA TRP A 15 22.47 -5.70 -0.86
C TRP A 15 22.99 -6.16 0.51
N PRO A 16 22.43 -5.65 1.62
CA PRO A 16 22.84 -6.04 2.95
C PRO A 16 22.58 -7.53 3.19
N ARG A 17 23.52 -8.19 3.86
CA ARG A 17 23.30 -9.57 4.35
C ARG A 17 22.36 -9.52 5.54
N LEU A 18 21.11 -9.90 5.31
CA LEU A 18 20.07 -9.96 6.33
C LEU A 18 19.84 -11.39 6.80
N HIS A 19 19.37 -11.55 8.05
CA HIS A 19 18.94 -12.83 8.60
C HIS A 19 17.57 -13.29 8.03
N VAL A 20 16.91 -12.42 7.27
CA VAL A 20 15.68 -12.70 6.52
C VAL A 20 15.96 -12.68 5.03
N PRO A 21 15.25 -13.51 4.22
CA PRO A 21 15.47 -13.56 2.79
C PRO A 21 15.00 -12.26 2.10
N VAL A 22 15.83 -11.73 1.22
CA VAL A 22 15.47 -10.67 0.27
C VAL A 22 15.27 -11.32 -1.09
N ILE A 23 14.04 -11.31 -1.58
CA ILE A 23 13.68 -11.92 -2.86
C ILE A 23 13.30 -10.82 -3.83
N PHE A 24 13.97 -10.81 -4.99
CA PHE A 24 13.72 -9.91 -6.10
C PHE A 24 12.72 -10.54 -7.06
N ILE A 25 11.70 -9.76 -7.41
CA ILE A 25 10.73 -10.13 -8.44
C ILE A 25 10.89 -9.14 -9.58
N ASN A 26 11.48 -9.59 -10.68
CA ASN A 26 11.66 -8.76 -11.87
C ASN A 26 10.36 -8.71 -12.66
N SER A 27 9.78 -7.52 -12.74
CA SER A 27 8.57 -7.29 -13.53
C SER A 27 8.95 -7.03 -14.99
N THR A 28 8.19 -7.60 -15.93
CA THR A 28 8.42 -7.40 -17.37
C THR A 28 7.96 -6.02 -17.84
N VAL A 29 7.01 -5.42 -17.14
CA VAL A 29 6.41 -4.12 -17.42
C VAL A 29 6.51 -3.26 -16.17
N ASN A 30 6.91 -2.00 -16.33
CA ASN A 30 6.87 -1.03 -15.25
C ASN A 30 5.41 -0.64 -14.98
N SER A 31 4.85 -1.17 -13.89
CA SER A 31 3.47 -0.93 -13.47
C SER A 31 3.39 -0.83 -11.96
N LEU A 32 2.57 0.10 -11.45
CA LEU A 32 2.26 0.19 -10.03
C LEU A 32 1.39 -0.97 -9.53
N ASN A 33 0.64 -1.63 -10.42
CA ASN A 33 -0.17 -2.80 -10.09
C ASN A 33 0.70 -4.00 -9.62
N ASN A 34 1.96 -4.08 -10.05
CA ASN A 34 2.85 -5.20 -9.76
C ASN A 34 3.00 -5.45 -8.25
N ARG A 35 3.03 -4.39 -7.43
CA ARG A 35 3.18 -4.52 -5.98
C ARG A 35 2.01 -5.24 -5.30
N PHE A 36 0.85 -5.31 -5.96
CA PHE A 36 -0.34 -5.96 -5.43
C PHE A 36 -0.56 -7.38 -5.95
N LEU A 37 0.31 -7.89 -6.81
CA LEU A 37 0.19 -9.27 -7.28
C LEU A 37 0.31 -10.27 -6.11
N PRO A 38 -0.47 -11.36 -6.12
CA PRO A 38 -0.47 -12.36 -5.06
C PRO A 38 0.71 -13.32 -5.22
N TYR A 39 1.92 -12.79 -5.06
CA TYR A 39 3.16 -13.55 -5.17
C TYR A 39 3.18 -14.73 -4.21
N GLU A 40 3.59 -15.91 -4.69
CA GLU A 40 3.63 -17.13 -3.89
C GLU A 40 4.54 -17.02 -2.67
N GLN A 41 5.54 -16.13 -2.71
CA GLN A 41 6.49 -15.87 -1.64
C GLN A 41 5.83 -15.15 -0.45
N ILE A 42 4.62 -14.57 -0.62
CA ILE A 42 3.86 -13.96 0.47
C ILE A 42 3.15 -15.05 1.27
N LYS A 43 3.77 -15.47 2.37
CA LYS A 43 3.23 -16.50 3.27
C LYS A 43 2.44 -15.93 4.46
N THR A 44 2.63 -14.64 4.78
CA THR A 44 2.00 -13.96 5.91
C THR A 44 0.65 -13.34 5.56
N GLU A 45 -0.27 -13.28 6.52
CA GLU A 45 -1.54 -12.55 6.36
C GLU A 45 -1.32 -11.04 6.24
N ALA A 46 -0.41 -10.48 7.04
CA ALA A 46 -0.04 -9.08 6.99
C ALA A 46 1.02 -8.85 5.91
N VAL A 47 0.79 -7.86 5.07
CA VAL A 47 1.76 -7.34 4.11
C VAL A 47 2.03 -5.88 4.45
N LEU A 48 3.26 -5.56 4.83
CA LEU A 48 3.72 -4.17 4.89
C LEU A 48 4.11 -3.76 3.47
N SER A 49 3.31 -2.89 2.88
CA SER A 49 3.62 -2.22 1.62
C SER A 49 4.34 -0.90 1.93
N LEU A 50 5.52 -0.72 1.34
CA LEU A 50 6.40 0.41 1.56
C LEU A 50 6.94 0.91 0.22
N ASP A 51 6.93 2.23 0.01
CA ASP A 51 7.61 2.88 -1.11
C ASP A 51 9.11 2.96 -0.84
N ASP A 52 9.91 3.01 -1.90
CA ASP A 52 11.38 2.97 -1.84
C ASP A 52 12.03 4.28 -1.34
N ASP A 53 11.25 5.35 -1.21
CA ASP A 53 11.65 6.64 -0.67
C ASP A 53 11.10 6.92 0.75
N ILE A 54 10.40 5.95 1.35
CA ILE A 54 9.83 6.10 2.69
C ILE A 54 10.71 5.45 3.76
N ASP A 55 11.09 6.24 4.76
CA ASP A 55 11.79 5.78 5.97
C ASP A 55 10.81 5.65 7.15
N LEU A 56 10.71 4.44 7.71
CA LEU A 56 9.94 4.13 8.93
C LEU A 56 10.86 3.56 9.99
N ARG A 57 10.72 4.06 11.22
CA ARG A 57 11.48 3.53 12.37
C ARG A 57 10.93 2.19 12.79
N GLN A 58 11.80 1.33 13.31
CA GLN A 58 11.43 -0.01 13.80
C GLN A 58 10.24 0.01 14.78
N HIS A 59 10.19 0.97 15.72
CA HIS A 59 9.09 1.06 16.68
C HIS A 59 7.76 1.49 16.04
N GLU A 60 7.79 2.28 14.97
CA GLU A 60 6.60 2.68 14.21
C GLU A 60 6.02 1.47 13.47
N ILE A 61 6.90 0.66 12.85
CA ILE A 61 6.51 -0.60 12.20
C ILE A 61 5.89 -1.57 13.21
N ILE A 62 6.52 -1.76 14.38
CA ILE A 62 6.02 -2.66 15.43
C ILE A 62 4.66 -2.17 15.95
N PHE A 63 4.50 -0.87 16.17
CA PHE A 63 3.25 -0.29 16.64
C PHE A 63 2.14 -0.47 15.61
N ALA A 64 2.37 -0.08 14.35
CA ALA A 64 1.37 -0.23 13.29
C ALA A 64 0.99 -1.69 13.05
N PHE A 65 1.95 -2.62 13.16
CA PHE A 65 1.65 -4.05 13.08
C PHE A 65 0.75 -4.52 14.22
N ARG A 66 0.96 -4.05 15.46
CA ARG A 66 0.09 -4.37 16.61
C ARG A 66 -1.34 -3.86 16.37
N VAL A 67 -1.49 -2.62 15.90
CA VAL A 67 -2.79 -2.05 15.53
C VAL A 67 -3.46 -2.88 14.43
N TRP A 68 -2.71 -3.24 13.37
CA TRP A 68 -3.23 -4.10 12.30
C TRP A 68 -3.68 -5.46 12.80
N ARG A 69 -2.97 -6.08 13.75
CA ARG A 69 -3.36 -7.39 14.32
C ARG A 69 -4.72 -7.34 15.03
N GLU A 70 -5.10 -6.20 15.58
CA GLU A 70 -6.39 -5.96 16.21
C GLU A 70 -7.48 -5.53 15.20
N GLN A 71 -7.08 -5.12 14.00
CA GLN A 71 -7.93 -4.53 12.96
C GLN A 71 -7.62 -5.12 11.58
N ARG A 72 -7.52 -6.46 11.49
CA ARG A 72 -6.97 -7.17 10.33
C ARG A 72 -7.72 -6.96 9.02
N THR A 73 -9.00 -6.58 9.11
CA THR A 73 -9.86 -6.28 7.96
C THR A 73 -9.55 -4.91 7.34
N LYS A 74 -8.84 -4.03 8.03
CA LYS A 74 -8.64 -2.64 7.61
C LYS A 74 -7.24 -2.42 7.03
N ILE A 75 -7.11 -1.40 6.18
CA ILE A 75 -5.81 -0.84 5.83
C ILE A 75 -5.34 -0.01 7.03
N VAL A 76 -4.14 -0.31 7.54
CA VAL A 76 -3.56 0.38 8.70
C VAL A 76 -2.23 0.99 8.29
N GLY A 77 -2.06 2.30 8.36
CA GLY A 77 -0.83 2.95 7.88
C GLY A 77 -0.71 4.42 8.25
N PHE A 78 0.29 5.10 7.68
CA PHE A 78 0.72 6.42 8.16
C PHE A 78 0.22 7.60 7.33
N PRO A 79 0.43 7.64 6.00
CA PRO A 79 0.05 8.81 5.21
C PRO A 79 -1.46 8.77 4.95
N ALA A 80 -2.18 9.69 5.60
CA ALA A 80 -3.62 9.81 5.45
C ALA A 80 -3.99 10.88 4.42
N ARG A 81 -5.05 10.60 3.67
CA ARG A 81 -5.64 11.48 2.65
C ARG A 81 -7.16 11.45 2.78
N ARG A 82 -7.83 12.41 2.14
CA ARG A 82 -9.29 12.42 2.10
C ARG A 82 -9.80 12.73 0.70
N HIS A 83 -10.99 12.26 0.42
CA HIS A 83 -11.83 12.86 -0.60
C HIS A 83 -12.69 13.94 0.05
N SER A 84 -13.04 14.95 -0.73
CA SER A 84 -14.05 15.94 -0.38
C SER A 84 -15.02 16.08 -1.55
N GLN A 85 -16.23 16.55 -1.26
CA GLN A 85 -17.23 16.80 -2.28
C GLN A 85 -17.53 18.30 -2.32
N GLN A 86 -17.40 18.90 -3.50
CA GLN A 86 -17.79 20.29 -3.76
C GLN A 86 -18.84 20.29 -4.87
N GLY A 87 -20.10 20.47 -4.49
CA GLY A 87 -21.23 20.27 -5.42
C GLY A 87 -21.31 18.83 -5.92
N ASN A 88 -21.20 18.64 -7.24
CA ASN A 88 -21.19 17.33 -7.88
C ASN A 88 -19.77 16.78 -8.12
N GLU A 89 -18.72 17.52 -7.76
CA GLU A 89 -17.35 17.11 -7.98
C GLU A 89 -16.78 16.41 -6.75
N ILE A 90 -16.06 15.31 -6.97
CA ILE A 90 -15.27 14.62 -5.95
C ILE A 90 -13.82 15.05 -6.14
N LEU A 91 -13.25 15.61 -5.08
CA LEU A 91 -11.89 16.14 -5.08
C LEU A 91 -11.01 15.31 -4.16
N TYR A 92 -9.79 15.04 -4.61
CA TYR A 92 -8.73 14.50 -3.78
C TYR A 92 -8.07 15.63 -2.97
N ASP A 93 -7.94 15.44 -1.66
CA ASP A 93 -7.35 16.42 -0.75
C ASP A 93 -6.20 15.80 0.04
N SER A 94 -5.02 16.39 -0.14
CA SER A 94 -3.76 16.00 0.50
C SER A 94 -3.44 16.75 1.79
N ASN A 95 -4.29 17.68 2.20
CA ASN A 95 -4.06 18.46 3.41
C ASN A 95 -4.07 17.60 4.66
N HIS A 96 -3.22 17.97 5.62
CA HIS A 96 -3.20 17.33 6.93
C HIS A 96 -4.39 17.81 7.76
N THR A 97 -5.45 16.99 7.81
CA THR A 97 -6.64 17.27 8.62
C THR A 97 -6.94 16.13 9.59
N CYS A 98 -7.85 16.37 10.53
CA CYS A 98 -8.36 15.35 11.45
C CYS A 98 -9.34 14.37 10.78
N GLN A 99 -9.76 14.64 9.54
CA GLN A 99 -10.66 13.80 8.76
C GLN A 99 -9.89 13.14 7.62
N PHE A 100 -10.03 11.83 7.50
CA PHE A 100 -9.43 11.06 6.42
C PHE A 100 -10.39 9.96 5.99
N SER A 101 -10.25 9.56 4.73
CA SER A 101 -11.00 8.44 4.16
C SER A 101 -10.10 7.43 3.45
N MET A 102 -8.80 7.74 3.35
CA MET A 102 -7.82 6.91 2.66
C MET A 102 -6.50 6.87 3.44
N ILE A 103 -5.82 5.74 3.37
CA ILE A 103 -4.44 5.55 3.81
C ILE A 103 -3.62 5.11 2.61
N LEU A 104 -2.54 5.86 2.30
CA LEU A 104 -1.71 5.54 1.14
C LEU A 104 -0.96 4.23 1.38
N THR A 105 -0.96 3.37 0.35
CA THR A 105 -0.37 2.03 0.42
C THR A 105 1.16 2.03 0.38
N GLY A 106 1.76 3.20 0.18
CA GLY A 106 3.21 3.42 0.26
C GLY A 106 3.81 3.34 1.66
N ALA A 107 2.97 3.26 2.70
CA ALA A 107 3.41 2.95 4.06
C ALA A 107 2.22 2.41 4.87
N ALA A 108 1.81 1.18 4.58
CA ALA A 108 0.64 0.57 5.21
C ALA A 108 0.72 -0.95 5.31
N PHE A 109 0.12 -1.49 6.37
CA PHE A 109 -0.24 -2.89 6.51
C PHE A 109 -1.57 -3.17 5.83
N ILE A 110 -1.56 -4.17 4.96
CA ILE A 110 -2.70 -4.62 4.17
C ILE A 110 -2.82 -6.15 4.35
N HIS A 111 -4.04 -6.66 4.40
CA HIS A 111 -4.25 -8.11 4.44
C HIS A 111 -3.97 -8.72 3.05
N LYS A 112 -3.26 -9.86 2.99
CA LYS A 112 -2.89 -10.54 1.73
C LYS A 112 -4.09 -10.86 0.83
N ALA A 113 -5.27 -11.07 1.43
CA ALA A 113 -6.50 -11.32 0.69
C ALA A 113 -6.88 -10.14 -0.21
N TYR A 114 -6.52 -8.91 0.16
CA TYR A 114 -6.79 -7.73 -0.66
C TYR A 114 -5.85 -7.60 -1.85
N LEU A 115 -4.62 -8.14 -1.77
CA LEU A 115 -3.75 -8.27 -2.95
C LEU A 115 -4.41 -9.21 -3.98
N TYR A 116 -4.83 -10.40 -3.53
CA TYR A 116 -5.55 -11.34 -4.38
C TYR A 116 -6.83 -10.74 -4.96
N ALA A 117 -7.65 -10.11 -4.12
CA ALA A 117 -8.91 -9.53 -4.55
C ALA A 117 -8.69 -8.32 -5.48
N TYR A 118 -7.65 -7.52 -5.28
CA TYR A 118 -7.27 -6.44 -6.19
C TYR A 118 -6.88 -7.00 -7.57
N THR A 119 -6.04 -8.04 -7.60
CA THR A 119 -5.59 -8.61 -8.88
C THR A 119 -6.73 -9.29 -9.64
N TYR A 120 -7.53 -10.13 -8.98
CA TYR A 120 -8.50 -10.99 -9.66
C TYR A 120 -9.96 -10.55 -9.54
N GLY A 121 -10.29 -9.74 -8.53
CA GLY A 121 -11.66 -9.26 -8.27
C GLY A 121 -11.91 -7.82 -8.71
N MET A 122 -10.88 -6.98 -8.79
CA MET A 122 -11.03 -5.61 -9.27
C MET A 122 -11.35 -5.60 -10.78
N PRO A 123 -12.36 -4.84 -11.23
CA PRO A 123 -12.59 -4.63 -12.65
C PRO A 123 -11.32 -4.17 -13.36
N GLN A 124 -10.95 -4.86 -14.44
CA GLN A 124 -9.71 -4.61 -15.19
C GLN A 124 -9.59 -3.13 -15.60
N VAL A 125 -10.70 -2.48 -15.98
CA VAL A 125 -10.73 -1.05 -16.34
C VAL A 125 -10.15 -0.13 -15.27
N ILE A 126 -10.24 -0.48 -13.99
CA ILE A 126 -9.67 0.32 -12.90
C ILE A 126 -8.15 0.14 -12.87
N ARG A 127 -7.66 -1.10 -13.01
CA ARG A 127 -6.22 -1.40 -13.07
C ARG A 127 -5.58 -0.81 -14.33
N ASP A 128 -6.30 -0.78 -15.44
CA ASP A 128 -5.87 -0.12 -16.68
C ASP A 128 -5.71 1.38 -16.47
N LYS A 129 -6.60 2.03 -15.70
CA LYS A 129 -6.45 3.45 -15.34
C LYS A 129 -5.24 3.72 -14.47
N VAL A 130 -4.90 2.79 -13.57
CA VAL A 130 -3.66 2.89 -12.77
C VAL A 130 -2.43 2.85 -13.68
N ASP A 131 -2.41 1.97 -14.69
CA ASP A 131 -1.32 1.90 -15.65
C ASP A 131 -1.29 3.12 -16.59
N GLU A 132 -2.45 3.60 -17.05
CA GLU A 132 -2.57 4.78 -17.92
C GLU A 132 -2.02 6.04 -17.25
N PHE A 133 -2.35 6.25 -15.98
CA PHE A 133 -1.91 7.43 -15.24
C PHE A 133 -0.58 7.23 -14.50
N MET A 134 -0.07 6.00 -14.43
CA MET A 134 1.05 5.61 -13.57
C MET A 134 0.88 6.17 -12.14
N ASN A 135 -0.33 6.05 -11.60
CA ASN A 135 -0.73 6.61 -10.30
C ASN A 135 -2.04 5.95 -9.81
N CYS A 136 -2.50 6.32 -8.60
CA CYS A 136 -3.81 6.01 -8.04
C CYS A 136 -4.05 4.53 -7.70
N GLU A 137 -2.98 3.72 -7.59
CA GLU A 137 -3.10 2.32 -7.16
C GLU A 137 -3.57 2.23 -5.70
N ASP A 138 -3.14 3.18 -4.87
CA ASP A 138 -3.54 3.36 -3.49
C ASP A 138 -5.02 3.77 -3.35
N LEU A 139 -5.50 4.70 -4.18
CA LEU A 139 -6.92 5.06 -4.27
C LEU A 139 -7.75 3.85 -4.65
N ALA A 140 -7.37 3.13 -5.70
CA ALA A 140 -8.07 1.93 -6.14
C ALA A 140 -8.14 0.87 -5.01
N MET A 141 -7.03 0.66 -4.30
CA MET A 141 -6.99 -0.26 -3.14
C MET A 141 -7.93 0.20 -2.02
N ASN A 142 -7.91 1.49 -1.63
CA ASN A 142 -8.78 2.01 -0.57
C ASN A 142 -10.26 1.87 -0.93
N PHE A 143 -10.65 2.25 -2.16
CA PHE A 143 -12.02 2.09 -2.63
C PHE A 143 -12.47 0.63 -2.60
N PHE A 144 -11.60 -0.27 -3.03
CA PHE A 144 -11.93 -1.68 -3.12
C PHE A 144 -12.06 -2.34 -1.74
N VAL A 145 -11.11 -2.06 -0.82
CA VAL A 145 -11.22 -2.54 0.56
C VAL A 145 -12.48 -1.99 1.23
N ALA A 146 -12.75 -0.68 1.11
CA ALA A 146 -13.95 -0.07 1.69
C ALA A 146 -15.24 -0.64 1.09
N HIS A 147 -15.25 -0.97 -0.20
CA HIS A 147 -16.38 -1.64 -0.85
C HIS A 147 -16.63 -3.04 -0.28
N LEU A 148 -15.56 -3.82 -0.05
CA LEU A 148 -15.65 -5.18 0.45
C LEU A 148 -16.03 -5.24 1.94
N THR A 149 -15.42 -4.40 2.78
CA THR A 149 -15.57 -4.47 4.24
C THR A 149 -16.66 -3.58 4.78
N ARG A 150 -16.99 -2.49 4.07
CA ARG A 150 -17.83 -1.39 4.58
C ARG A 150 -17.23 -0.72 5.82
N GLU A 151 -15.91 -0.77 5.96
CA GLU A 151 -15.17 -0.19 7.06
C GLU A 151 -14.18 0.90 6.59
N PRO A 152 -13.93 1.94 7.41
CA PRO A 152 -12.89 2.92 7.13
C PRO A 152 -11.49 2.37 7.42
N PRO A 153 -10.44 2.96 6.82
CA PRO A 153 -9.05 2.62 7.16
C PRO A 153 -8.66 3.20 8.53
N ILE A 154 -7.48 2.81 9.05
CA ILE A 154 -6.94 3.32 10.32
C ILE A 154 -5.61 4.01 10.08
N LYS A 155 -5.53 5.24 10.56
CA LYS A 155 -4.28 6.02 10.60
C LYS A 155 -3.51 5.71 11.87
N THR A 156 -2.24 5.34 11.73
CA THR A 156 -1.27 5.27 12.83
C THR A 156 -0.46 6.55 12.88
N THR A 157 0.03 6.90 14.07
CA THR A 157 0.91 8.06 14.24
C THR A 157 2.35 7.68 13.96
N SER A 158 3.06 8.60 13.31
CA SER A 158 4.52 8.59 13.19
C SER A 158 5.12 9.67 14.09
N LYS A 159 6.41 9.60 14.41
CA LYS A 159 7.07 10.66 15.18
C LYS A 159 6.94 12.05 14.52
N TRP A 160 6.77 12.10 13.20
CA TRP A 160 6.57 13.34 12.45
C TRP A 160 5.18 13.97 12.63
N THR A 161 4.18 13.20 13.05
CA THR A 161 2.81 13.69 13.28
C THR A 161 2.56 14.21 14.69
N LEU A 162 3.55 14.10 15.59
CA LEU A 162 3.56 14.69 16.92
C LEU A 162 4.69 15.73 16.97
N ARG A 163 4.38 16.97 16.57
CA ARG A 163 5.18 18.16 16.89
C ARG A 163 4.40 19.01 17.87
#